data_AF-A0A956JYN7-F1
#
_entry.id   AF-A0A956JYN7-F1
#
_cell.length_a   1.000
_cell.length_b   1.000
_cell.length_c   1.000
_cell.angle_alpha   90.00
_cell.angle_beta   90.00
_cell.angle_gamma   90.00
#
_symmetry.space_group_name_H-M   'P 1'
#
loop_
_entity.id
_entity.type
_entity.pdbx_description
1 polymer ?
#
loop_
_entity_poly.entity_id
_entity_poly.type
_entity_poly.pdbx_seq_one_letter_code
_entity_poly.pdbx_strand_id
1 'polypeptide(L)'
;LAAALRRAAAHGIAARIPARCGLPPCTLPPDVRAAHDAVRHRRGGPIEPAKRKPPRCATCALDPICGGAWTRYLDHHGDAALVPI
;
A
#
# COMPACT_ATOMS: atom_id res chain seq x y z
N LEU A 1 10.85 6.75 1.24
CA LEU A 1 10.15 6.19 0.05
C LEU A 1 9.54 7.28 -0.84
N ALA A 2 8.57 8.08 -0.39
CA ALA A 2 7.89 9.07 -1.23
C ALA A 2 8.84 10.05 -1.95
N ALA A 3 9.86 10.57 -1.25
CA ALA A 3 10.88 11.43 -1.86
C ALA A 3 11.63 10.74 -3.02
N ALA A 4 11.91 9.44 -2.90
CA ALA A 4 12.57 8.68 -3.97
C ALA A 4 11.65 8.50 -5.19
N LEU A 5 10.35 8.26 -4.98
CA LEU A 5 9.36 8.20 -6.06
C LEU A 5 9.24 9.55 -6.79
N ARG A 6 9.17 10.66 -6.05
CA ARG A 6 9.15 12.02 -6.63
C ARG A 6 10.41 12.30 -7.44
N ARG A 7 11.58 11.94 -6.90
CA ARG A 7 12.86 12.11 -7.60
C ARG A 7 12.92 11.26 -8.87
N ALA A 8 12.49 10.01 -8.82
CA ALA A 8 12.42 9.16 -10.01
C ALA A 8 11.52 9.78 -11.09
N ALA A 9 10.32 10.26 -10.70
CA ALA A 9 9.41 10.94 -11.61
C ALA A 9 10.03 12.21 -12.24
N ALA A 10 10.74 13.02 -11.44
CA ALA A 10 11.43 14.22 -11.93
C ALA A 10 12.54 13.92 -12.96
N HIS A 11 13.06 12.68 -12.98
CA HIS A 11 14.04 12.20 -13.95
C HIS A 11 13.44 11.31 -15.04
N GLY A 12 12.11 11.24 -15.17
CA GLY A 12 11.44 10.39 -16.16
C GLY A 12 11.57 8.88 -15.90
N ILE A 13 11.97 8.49 -14.69
CA ILE A 13 12.14 7.08 -14.30
C ILE A 13 10.81 6.57 -13.74
N ALA A 14 10.26 5.53 -14.37
CA ALA A 14 9.00 4.89 -13.96
C ALA A 14 9.19 3.94 -12.76
N ALA A 15 9.47 4.49 -11.58
CA ALA A 15 9.53 3.71 -10.34
C ALA A 15 8.14 3.27 -9.87
N ARG A 16 8.03 2.03 -9.35
CA ARG A 16 6.75 1.44 -8.91
C ARG A 16 6.90 0.67 -7.60
N ILE A 17 5.77 0.55 -6.91
CA ILE A 17 5.63 -0.29 -5.71
C ILE A 17 4.78 -1.51 -6.09
N PRO A 18 5.31 -2.74 -5.97
CA PRO A 18 4.57 -3.95 -6.30
C PRO A 18 3.31 -4.12 -5.44
N ALA A 19 2.21 -4.57 -6.06
CA ALA A 19 0.88 -4.64 -5.45
C ALA A 19 0.80 -5.46 -4.15
N ARG A 20 1.71 -6.42 -3.99
CA ARG A 20 1.72 -7.40 -2.88
C ARG A 20 2.99 -7.31 -2.03
N CYS A 21 3.67 -6.17 -1.99
CA CYS A 21 4.90 -6.03 -1.19
C CYS A 21 4.67 -5.87 0.34
N GLY A 22 3.41 -5.77 0.78
CA GLY A 22 3.06 -5.56 2.18
C GLY A 22 3.12 -4.10 2.65
N LEU A 23 3.18 -3.15 1.72
CA LEU A 23 3.06 -1.71 1.99
C LEU A 23 1.69 -1.20 1.54
N PRO A 24 0.73 -0.97 2.45
CA PRO A 24 -0.61 -0.52 2.05
C PRO A 24 -0.59 0.86 1.36
N PRO A 25 -1.35 1.08 0.27
CA PRO A 25 -1.31 2.33 -0.48
C PRO A 25 -1.76 3.56 0.32
N CYS A 26 -2.56 3.36 1.36
CA CYS A 26 -3.01 4.42 2.26
C CYS A 26 -1.88 5.01 3.12
N THR A 27 -0.75 4.31 3.26
CA THR A 27 0.45 4.84 3.91
C THR A 27 1.24 5.82 3.02
N LEU A 28 0.89 5.91 1.73
CA LEU A 28 1.54 6.79 0.77
C LEU A 28 0.82 8.15 0.69
N PRO A 29 1.57 9.25 0.59
CA PRO A 29 1.02 10.55 0.22
C PRO A 29 0.19 10.46 -1.07
N PRO A 30 -0.92 11.22 -1.21
CA PRO A 30 -1.82 11.13 -2.36
C PRO A 30 -1.12 11.30 -3.72
N ASP A 31 -0.14 12.20 -3.80
CA ASP A 31 0.58 12.55 -5.03
C ASP A 31 1.43 11.40 -5.60
N VAL A 32 1.86 10.46 -4.75
CA VAL A 32 2.67 9.30 -5.19
C VAL A 32 1.92 7.97 -5.11
N ARG A 33 0.66 7.97 -4.65
CA ARG A 33 -0.13 6.74 -4.43
C ARG A 33 -0.35 5.94 -5.72
N ALA A 34 -0.46 6.63 -6.87
CA ALA A 34 -0.61 6.00 -8.17
C ALA A 34 0.61 5.17 -8.62
N ALA A 35 1.76 5.33 -7.96
CA ALA A 35 2.95 4.48 -8.19
C ALA A 35 2.79 3.07 -7.61
N HIS A 36 1.76 2.82 -6.78
CA HIS A 36 1.47 1.50 -6.24
C HIS A 36 0.63 0.67 -7.24
N ASP A 37 1.13 -0.50 -7.63
CA ASP A 37 0.54 -1.31 -8.69
C ASP A 37 -0.91 -1.75 -8.38
N ALA A 38 -1.24 -2.00 -7.10
CA ALA A 38 -2.63 -2.30 -6.71
C ALA A 38 -3.59 -1.17 -7.08
N VAL A 39 -3.19 0.10 -6.89
CA VAL A 39 -3.99 1.28 -7.21
C VAL A 39 -4.02 1.48 -8.72
N ARG A 40 -2.85 1.42 -9.37
CA ARG A 40 -2.70 1.65 -10.80
C ARG A 40 -3.46 0.65 -11.66
N HIS A 41 -3.41 -0.62 -11.29
CA HIS A 41 -4.02 -1.70 -12.07
C HIS A 41 -5.40 -2.10 -11.55
N ARG A 42 -5.80 -1.59 -10.37
CA ARG A 42 -7.03 -1.97 -9.66
C ARG A 42 -7.18 -3.49 -9.51
N ARG A 43 -6.06 -4.20 -9.30
CA ARG A 43 -6.03 -5.65 -9.15
C ARG A 43 -5.90 -6.03 -7.68
N GLY A 44 -6.91 -6.74 -7.19
CA GLY A 44 -6.89 -7.40 -5.89
C GLY A 44 -6.53 -8.88 -5.98
N GLY A 45 -6.70 -9.57 -4.87
CA GLY A 45 -6.46 -11.01 -4.74
C GLY A 45 -6.56 -11.45 -3.29
N PRO A 46 -6.48 -12.76 -3.02
CA PRO A 46 -6.47 -13.27 -1.65
C PRO A 46 -5.29 -12.68 -0.87
N ILE A 47 -5.57 -12.33 0.39
CA ILE A 47 -4.54 -11.91 1.36
C ILE A 47 -3.61 -13.12 1.58
N GLU A 48 -2.31 -12.88 1.49
CA GLU A 48 -1.32 -13.94 1.73
C GLU A 48 -1.29 -14.33 3.21
N PRO A 49 -0.98 -15.60 3.55
CA PRO A 49 -1.03 -16.08 4.93
C PRO A 49 -0.23 -15.24 5.94
N ALA A 50 0.88 -14.63 5.52
CA ALA A 50 1.74 -13.80 6.37
C ALA A 50 1.34 -12.32 6.40
N LYS A 51 0.18 -11.95 5.85
CA LYS A 51 -0.36 -10.59 5.82
C LYS A 51 -1.72 -10.54 6.48
N ARG A 52 -2.08 -9.37 6.99
CA ARG A 52 -3.43 -9.09 7.48
C ARG A 52 -3.85 -7.66 7.21
N LYS A 53 -5.15 -7.43 7.36
CA LYS A 53 -5.77 -6.10 7.38
C LYS A 53 -6.48 -5.93 8.73
N PRO A 54 -6.23 -4.84 9.47
CA PRO A 54 -6.99 -4.55 10.67
C PRO A 54 -8.48 -4.32 10.37
N PRO A 55 -9.38 -4.44 11.36
CA PRO A 55 -10.82 -4.29 11.17
C PRO A 55 -11.23 -2.98 10.47
N ARG A 56 -10.55 -1.86 10.76
CA ARG A 56 -10.84 -0.57 10.12
C ARG A 56 -10.61 -0.54 8.61
N CYS A 57 -9.90 -1.51 8.04
CA CYS A 57 -9.75 -1.61 6.59
C CYS A 57 -11.07 -1.95 5.89
N ALA A 58 -12.07 -2.51 6.57
CA ALA A 58 -13.36 -2.85 5.98
C ALA A 58 -14.12 -1.61 5.45
N THR A 59 -13.80 -0.41 5.91
CA THR A 59 -14.40 0.84 5.43
C THR A 59 -13.55 1.55 4.35
N CYS A 60 -12.40 0.99 3.98
CA CYS A 60 -11.47 1.60 3.04
C CYS A 60 -11.90 1.35 1.59
N ALA A 61 -11.92 2.39 0.76
CA ALA A 61 -12.21 2.30 -0.67
C ALA A 61 -11.19 1.43 -1.43
N LEU A 62 -10.00 1.21 -0.88
CA LEU A 62 -8.97 0.33 -1.44
C LEU A 62 -8.97 -1.08 -0.86
N ASP A 63 -9.90 -1.42 0.04
CA ASP A 63 -9.95 -2.76 0.63
C ASP A 63 -9.99 -3.88 -0.42
N PRO A 64 -10.79 -3.81 -1.50
CA PRO A 64 -10.87 -4.89 -2.48
C PRO A 64 -9.56 -5.15 -3.24
N ILE A 65 -8.63 -4.20 -3.26
CA ILE A 65 -7.39 -4.25 -4.07
C ILE A 65 -6.12 -4.30 -3.23
N CYS A 66 -6.16 -3.92 -1.95
CA CYS A 66 -5.01 -3.92 -1.07
C CYS A 66 -4.69 -5.35 -0.59
N GLY A 67 -3.42 -5.76 -0.67
CA GLY A 67 -2.96 -7.08 -0.17
C GLY A 67 -2.75 -7.16 1.35
N GLY A 68 -2.95 -6.06 2.08
CA GLY A 68 -2.66 -5.96 3.51
C GLY A 68 -1.18 -5.72 3.83
N ALA A 69 -0.88 -5.52 5.11
CA ALA A 69 0.48 -5.37 5.61
C ALA A 69 0.98 -6.70 6.19
N TRP A 70 2.29 -6.84 6.31
CA TRP A 70 2.89 -8.01 6.97
C TRP A 70 2.44 -8.12 8.42
N THR A 71 1.98 -9.31 8.82
CA THR A 71 1.51 -9.60 10.19
C THR A 71 2.59 -9.23 11.21
N ARG A 72 3.84 -9.68 11.00
CA ARG A 72 4.97 -9.36 11.88
C ARG A 72 5.24 -7.85 12.02
N TYR A 73 5.02 -7.06 10.97
CA TYR A 73 5.20 -5.62 11.03
C TYR A 73 4.13 -4.98 11.93
N LEU A 74 2.87 -5.37 11.73
CA LEU A 74 1.76 -4.87 12.54
C LEU A 74 1.83 -5.34 14.00
N ASP A 75 2.38 -6.51 14.28
CA ASP A 75 2.61 -6.97 15.66
C ASP A 75 3.66 -6.12 16.37
N HIS A 76 4.70 -5.69 15.64
CA HIS A 76 5.80 -4.94 16.24
C HIS A 76 5.51 -3.44 16.35
N HIS A 77 4.82 -2.85 15.36
CA HIS A 77 4.62 -1.40 15.27
C HIS A 77 3.16 -0.96 15.44
N GLY A 78 2.23 -1.90 15.61
CA GLY A 78 0.80 -1.62 15.55
C GLY A 78 0.36 -1.23 14.15
N ASP A 79 -0.85 -0.70 14.05
CA ASP A 79 -1.44 -0.33 12.77
C ASP A 79 -1.58 1.17 12.54
N ALA A 80 -1.23 2.04 13.50
CA ALA A 80 -1.56 3.48 13.50
C ALA A 80 -1.25 4.25 12.20
N ALA A 81 -0.21 3.84 11.46
CA ALA A 81 0.14 4.43 10.15
C ALA A 81 -0.86 4.10 9.02
N LEU A 82 -1.74 3.12 9.21
CA LEU A 82 -2.79 2.73 8.27
C LEU A 82 -4.00 3.65 8.45
N VAL A 83 -4.18 4.57 7.50
CA VAL A 83 -5.29 5.54 7.46
C VAL A 83 -6.22 5.19 6.29
N PRO A 84 -7.33 4.46 6.50
CA PRO A 84 -8.31 4.17 5.45
C PRO A 84 -8.71 5.43 4.64
N ILE A 85 -8.96 5.25 3.35
CA ILE A 85 -9.36 6.32 2.41
C ILE A 85 -10.69 6.00 1.74
#